data_AF-A0AAD4YPW2-F1
#
_entry.id   AF-A0AAD4YPW2-F1
#
_cell.length_a   1.000
_cell.length_b   1.000
_cell.length_c   1.000
_cell.angle_alpha   90.00
_cell.angle_beta   90.00
_cell.angle_gamma   90.00
#
_symmetry.space_group_name_H-M   'P 1'
#
loop_
_entity.id
_entity.type
_entity.pdbx_description
1 polymer ?
#
loop_
_entity_poly.entity_id
_entity_poly.type
_entity_poly.pdbx_seq_one_letter_code
_entity_poly.pdbx_strand_id
1 'polypeptide(L)'
;MKISHACEVIELQRFPVLRKHLDEVMVKFLHDGVEPAERMIGNLIEMEVFPFAFAIVSGETMDNWRWQQRISNLLLGFFGLFV
;
A
#
# COMPACT_ATOMS: atom_id res chain seq x y z
N MET A 1 10.13 -9.78 -13.79
CA MET A 1 9.44 -10.40 -12.64
C MET A 1 10.35 -11.50 -12.07
N LYS A 2 10.69 -11.48 -10.78
CA LYS A 2 11.36 -12.63 -10.14
C LYS A 2 10.28 -13.48 -9.47
N ILE A 3 9.90 -14.57 -10.12
CA ILE A 3 8.98 -15.55 -9.55
C ILE A 3 9.78 -16.40 -8.55
N SER A 4 9.16 -16.84 -7.46
CA SER A 4 9.80 -17.77 -6.53
C SER A 4 10.33 -18.99 -7.28
N HIS A 5 11.57 -19.38 -6.97
CA HIS A 5 12.25 -20.51 -7.62
C HIS A 5 11.48 -21.83 -7.47
N ALA A 6 10.61 -21.95 -6.47
CA ALA A 6 9.72 -23.09 -6.28
C ALA A 6 8.49 -23.10 -7.23
N CYS A 7 8.05 -21.92 -7.67
CA CYS A 7 6.93 -21.76 -8.62
C CYS A 7 7.43 -21.80 -10.09
N GLU A 8 8.71 -21.49 -10.31
CA GLU A 8 9.35 -21.52 -11.64
C GLU A 8 9.68 -22.95 -12.14
N VAL A 9 9.69 -23.93 -11.24
CA VAL A 9 10.36 -25.21 -11.46
C VAL A 9 9.34 -26.33 -11.76
N ILE A 10 9.52 -26.90 -12.96
CA ILE A 10 8.92 -28.12 -13.56
C ILE A 10 7.78 -27.90 -14.55
N GLU A 11 6.69 -27.19 -14.23
CA GLU A 11 5.53 -27.13 -15.15
C GLU A 11 5.59 -26.00 -16.18
N LEU A 12 6.06 -24.81 -15.78
CA LEU A 12 6.12 -23.62 -16.64
C LEU A 12 7.26 -23.66 -17.68
N GLN A 13 8.36 -24.34 -17.36
CA GLN A 13 9.47 -24.58 -18.29
C GLN A 13 9.08 -25.52 -19.43
N ARG A 14 8.13 -26.43 -19.19
CA ARG A 14 7.66 -27.44 -20.15
C ARG A 14 6.76 -26.84 -21.24
N PHE A 15 6.17 -25.68 -20.97
CA PHE A 15 5.25 -24.98 -21.87
C PHE A 15 5.68 -23.51 -22.06
N PRO A 16 6.63 -23.22 -22.98
CA PRO A 16 7.19 -21.89 -23.16
C PRO A 16 6.14 -20.85 -23.62
N VAL A 17 5.09 -21.28 -24.32
CA VAL A 17 3.98 -20.42 -24.74
C VAL A 17 3.11 -20.02 -23.55
N LEU A 18 2.80 -20.95 -22.65
CA LEU A 18 2.00 -20.69 -21.44
C LEU A 18 2.74 -19.72 -20.51
N ARG A 19 4.07 -19.89 -20.36
CA ARG A 19 4.91 -18.97 -19.60
C ARG A 19 4.84 -17.54 -20.14
N LYS A 20 5.00 -17.36 -21.46
CA LYS A 20 4.89 -16.03 -22.08
C LYS A 20 3.52 -15.40 -21.83
N HIS A 21 2.46 -16.18 -21.95
CA HIS A 21 1.11 -15.68 -21.72
C HIS A 21 0.88 -15.27 -20.26
N LEU A 22 1.38 -16.06 -19.30
CA LEU A 22 1.33 -15.70 -17.89
C LEU A 22 2.15 -14.44 -17.59
N ASP A 23 3.35 -14.32 -18.16
CA ASP A 23 4.16 -13.10 -18.05
C ASP A 23 3.42 -11.87 -18.60
N GLU A 24 2.76 -11.99 -19.76
CA GLU A 24 1.97 -10.91 -20.36
C GLU A 24 0.75 -10.53 -19.50
N VAL A 25 -0.01 -11.51 -19.01
CA VAL A 25 -1.19 -11.28 -18.16
C VAL A 25 -0.78 -10.64 -16.83
N MET A 26 0.31 -11.12 -16.23
CA MET A 26 0.83 -10.64 -14.96
C MET A 26 1.39 -9.22 -15.07
N VAL A 27 2.11 -8.90 -16.16
CA VAL A 27 2.59 -7.53 -16.42
C VAL A 27 1.42 -6.57 -16.60
N LYS A 28 0.38 -6.96 -17.37
CA LYS A 28 -0.82 -6.14 -17.54
C LYS A 28 -1.54 -5.90 -16.22
N PHE A 29 -1.78 -6.97 -15.46
CA PHE A 29 -2.44 -6.89 -14.16
C PHE A 29 -1.69 -5.97 -13.18
N LEU A 30 -0.36 -6.10 -13.12
CA LEU A 30 0.45 -5.24 -12.26
C LEU A 30 0.48 -3.80 -12.74
N HIS A 31 0.62 -3.57 -14.05
CA HIS A 31 0.61 -2.23 -14.65
C HIS A 31 -0.71 -1.50 -14.36
N ASP A 32 -1.84 -2.17 -14.60
CA ASP A 32 -3.17 -1.64 -14.33
C ASP A 32 -3.42 -1.45 -12.82
N GLY A 33 -2.71 -2.22 -11.98
CA GLY A 33 -2.72 -2.10 -10.52
C GLY A 33 -1.80 -1.01 -9.96
N VAL A 34 -0.86 -0.46 -10.73
CA VAL A 34 0.08 0.57 -10.25
C VAL A 34 -0.66 1.87 -9.95
N GLU A 35 -1.43 2.39 -10.90
CA GLU A 35 -2.17 3.65 -10.74
C GLU A 35 -3.12 3.64 -9.52
N PRO A 36 -3.95 2.61 -9.28
CA PRO A 36 -4.79 2.55 -8.07
C PRO A 36 -3.95 2.38 -6.80
N ALA A 37 -2.83 1.65 -6.82
CA ALA A 37 -1.96 1.50 -5.66
C ALA A 37 -1.25 2.82 -5.31
N GLU A 38 -0.73 3.55 -6.29
CA GLU A 38 -0.13 4.87 -6.10
C GLU A 38 -1.15 5.87 -5.56
N ARG A 39 -2.38 5.86 -6.09
CA ARG A 39 -3.47 6.69 -5.56
C ARG A 39 -3.83 6.31 -4.12
N MET A 40 -3.91 5.02 -3.79
CA MET A 40 -4.19 4.59 -2.41
C MET A 40 -3.09 5.04 -1.45
N ILE A 41 -1.82 4.89 -1.84
CA ILE A 41 -0.67 5.33 -1.04
C ILE A 41 -0.71 6.86 -0.87
N GLY A 42 -0.97 7.61 -1.96
CA GLY A 42 -1.12 9.07 -1.92
C GLY A 42 -2.22 9.50 -0.95
N ASN A 43 -3.42 8.92 -1.09
CA ASN A 43 -4.55 9.21 -0.21
C ASN A 43 -4.24 8.89 1.26
N LEU A 44 -3.56 7.77 1.55
CA LEU A 44 -3.17 7.41 2.92
C LEU A 44 -2.15 8.40 3.50
N ILE A 45 -1.15 8.80 2.70
CA ILE A 45 -0.17 9.82 3.11
C ILE A 45 -0.86 11.15 3.34
N GLU A 46 -1.77 11.58 2.46
CA GLU A 46 -2.54 12.80 2.66
C GLU A 46 -3.38 12.73 3.94
N MET A 47 -4.06 11.62 4.19
CA MET A 47 -4.86 11.43 5.41
C MET A 47 -4.04 11.50 6.70
N GLU A 48 -2.77 11.07 6.70
CA GLU A 48 -1.90 11.09 7.89
C GLU A 48 -1.08 12.39 8.02
N VAL A 49 -0.58 12.92 6.90
CA VAL A 49 0.33 14.08 6.86
C VAL A 49 -0.44 15.40 6.94
N PHE A 50 -1.66 15.50 6.41
CA PHE A 50 -2.44 16.74 6.45
C PHE A 50 -2.84 17.13 7.89
N PRO A 51 -3.33 16.22 8.74
CA PRO A 51 -3.58 16.51 10.15
C PRO A 51 -2.31 16.89 10.93
N PHE A 52 -1.17 16.25 10.60
CA PHE A 52 0.11 16.52 11.22
C PHE A 52 0.67 17.89 10.83
N ALA A 53 0.67 18.21 9.53
CA ALA A 53 1.11 19.51 9.00
C ALA A 53 0.20 20.65 9.47
N PHE A 54 -1.13 20.43 9.49
CA PHE A 54 -2.09 21.38 10.02
C PHE A 54 -1.83 21.70 11.50
N ALA A 55 -1.55 20.70 12.33
CA ALA A 55 -1.23 20.92 13.74
C ALA A 55 0.08 21.70 13.96
N ILE A 56 1.10 21.45 13.13
CA ILE A 56 2.37 22.20 13.17
C ILE A 56 2.13 23.67 12.80
N VAL A 57 1.41 23.93 11.70
CA VAL A 57 1.11 25.29 11.22
C VAL A 57 0.16 26.02 12.17
N SER A 58 -0.76 25.32 12.82
CA SER A 58 -1.69 25.88 13.80
C SER A 58 -1.02 26.33 15.11
N GLY A 59 0.27 26.01 15.32
CA GLY A 59 1.03 26.46 16.50
C GLY A 59 0.57 25.85 17.83
N GLU A 60 -0.19 24.74 17.80
CA GLU A 60 -0.45 23.96 19.01
C GLU A 60 0.87 23.28 19.41
N THR A 61 1.54 23.81 20.44
CA THR A 61 2.71 23.15 21.04
C THR A 61 2.25 21.85 21.67
N MET A 62 2.28 20.78 20.88
CA MET A 62 1.79 19.49 21.30
C MET A 62 2.83 18.78 22.17
N ASP A 63 2.46 18.63 23.42
CA ASP A 63 3.04 17.72 24.38
C ASP A 63 2.97 16.27 23.85
N ASN A 64 4.13 15.59 23.83
CA ASN A 64 4.37 14.30 23.18
C ASN A 64 3.32 13.21 23.46
N TRP A 65 2.71 13.23 24.66
CA TRP A 65 1.68 12.27 25.08
C TRP A 65 0.33 12.50 24.37
N ARG A 66 -0.04 13.75 24.06
CA ARG A 66 -1.29 14.09 23.36
C ARG A 66 -1.26 13.67 21.89
N TRP A 67 -0.08 13.72 21.28
CA TRP A 67 0.17 13.18 19.94
C TRP A 67 -0.01 11.66 19.89
N GLN A 68 0.57 10.94 20.84
CA GLN A 68 0.40 9.48 20.94
C GLN A 68 -1.08 9.10 21.12
N GLN A 69 -1.85 9.87 21.90
CA GLN A 69 -3.27 9.64 22.08
C GLN A 69 -4.08 9.86 20.79
N ARG A 70 -3.79 10.94 20.04
CA ARG A 70 -4.46 11.27 18.77
C ARG A 70 -4.20 10.22 17.69
N ILE A 71 -2.95 9.78 17.55
CA ILE A 71 -2.56 8.71 16.62
C ILE A 71 -3.23 7.39 17.02
N SER A 72 -3.22 7.05 18.32
CA SER A 72 -3.93 5.86 18.82
C SER A 72 -5.42 5.87 18.48
N ASN A 73 -6.09 7.02 18.66
CA ASN A 73 -7.52 7.16 18.34
C ASN A 73 -7.82 7.12 16.83
N LEU A 74 -6.96 7.71 15.99
CA LEU A 74 -7.07 7.62 14.52
C LEU A 74 -6.89 6.18 14.04
N LEU A 75 -5.89 5.47 14.55
CA LEU A 75 -5.65 4.07 14.26
C LEU A 75 -6.82 3.18 14.73
N LEU A 76 -7.32 3.40 15.95
CA LEU A 76 -8.49 2.67 16.48
C LEU A 76 -9.76 2.93 15.65
N GLY A 77 -9.98 4.16 15.18
CA GLY A 77 -11.10 4.50 14.31
C GLY A 77 -10.99 3.85 12.93
N PHE A 78 -9.78 3.76 12.38
CA PHE A 78 -9.52 3.13 11.07
C PHE A 78 -9.71 1.60 11.12
N PHE A 79 -9.21 0.94 12.17
CA PHE A 79 -9.39 -0.50 12.36
C PHE A 79 -10.84 -0.87 12.76
N GLY A 80 -11.55 0.01 13.46
CA GLY A 80 -12.94 -0.20 13.86
C GLY A 80 -13.96 -0.04 12.72
N LEU A 81 -13.62 0.69 11.64
CA LEU A 81 -14.51 0.87 10.49
C LEU A 81 -14.47 -0.29 9.47
N PHE A 82 -13.47 -1.17 9.57
CA PHE A 82 -13.25 -2.31 8.68
C PHE A 82 -13.70 -3.66 9.28
N VAL A 83 -14.39 -3.65 10.42
CA VAL A 83 -15.00 -4.83 11.10
C VAL A 83 -16.52 -4.78 11.03
#